data_AF-A0A938AN29-F1
#
_entry.id   AF-A0A938AN29-F1
#
_cell.length_a   1.000
_cell.length_b   1.000
_cell.length_c   1.000
_cell.angle_alpha   90.00
_cell.angle_beta   90.00
_cell.angle_gamma   90.00
#
_symmetry.space_group_name_H-M   'P 1'
#
loop_
_entity.id
_entity.type
_entity.pdbx_description
1 polymer ?
#
loop_
_entity_poly.entity_id
_entity_poly.type
_entity_poly.pdbx_seq_one_letter_code
_entity_poly.pdbx_strand_id
1 'polypeptide(L)'
;MREATLQAAQASRGRYFVMPAWGNHAGDNLALIRGSQELMLDIAGDPEWVLQAAKRVSDILIEMHEELWAMAGPEVTGLEGSANYCSLWSPGRTMGFDCDISCCLSPKQFEELFLPPLIE
;
A
#
# COMPACT_ATOMS: atom_id res chain seq x y z
N MET A 1 6.62 -8.91 9.86
CA MET A 1 6.84 -8.49 8.45
C MET A 1 8.31 -8.52 8.07
N ARG A 2 9.19 -7.66 8.62
CA ARG A 2 10.63 -7.63 8.29
C ARG A 2 11.33 -9.01 8.29
N GLU A 3 11.20 -9.78 9.37
CA GLU A 3 11.81 -11.11 9.46
C GLU A 3 11.30 -12.07 8.38
N ALA A 4 9.99 -12.11 8.16
CA ALA A 4 9.37 -12.96 7.13
C ALA A 4 9.86 -12.57 5.72
N THR A 5 9.99 -11.27 5.43
CA THR A 5 10.53 -10.76 4.17
C THR A 5 11.99 -11.20 3.97
N LEU A 6 12.83 -11.08 5.00
CA LEU A 6 14.22 -11.53 4.93
C LEU A 6 14.33 -13.04 4.70
N GLN A 7 13.54 -13.84 5.42
CA GLN A 7 13.51 -15.29 5.24
C GLN A 7 13.06 -15.67 3.82
N ALA A 8 12.03 -15.00 3.29
CA ALA A 8 11.55 -15.22 1.93
C ALA A 8 12.60 -14.85 0.88
N ALA A 9 13.26 -13.69 1.03
CA ALA A 9 14.33 -13.24 0.14
C ALA A 9 15.49 -14.25 0.10
N GLN A 10 15.93 -14.75 1.26
CA GLN A 10 16.97 -15.78 1.33
C GLN A 10 16.52 -17.12 0.72
N ALA A 11 15.27 -17.52 0.96
CA ALA A 11 14.71 -18.76 0.43
C ALA A 11 14.49 -18.73 -1.09
N SER A 12 14.32 -17.53 -1.67
CA SER A 12 14.11 -17.33 -3.11
C SER A 12 15.23 -17.93 -3.94
N ARG A 13 16.50 -17.71 -3.52
CA ARG A 13 17.70 -18.06 -4.26
C ARG A 13 17.60 -17.67 -5.75
N GLY A 14 16.99 -16.51 -6.02
CA GLY A 14 16.78 -16.00 -7.37
C GLY A 14 15.80 -16.80 -8.24
N ARG A 15 14.87 -17.57 -7.65
CA ARG A 15 13.91 -18.41 -8.41
C ARG A 15 12.49 -17.85 -8.47
N TYR A 16 12.14 -16.92 -7.60
CA TYR A 16 10.84 -16.27 -7.56
C TYR A 16 10.97 -14.88 -6.94
N PHE A 17 10.12 -13.95 -7.38
CA PHE A 17 10.04 -12.62 -6.80
C PHE A 17 9.47 -12.69 -5.39
N VAL A 18 10.08 -11.93 -4.48
CA VAL A 18 9.56 -11.74 -3.13
C VAL A 18 8.91 -10.38 -3.09
N MET A 19 7.58 -10.38 -3.07
CA MET A 19 6.82 -9.14 -2.97
C MET A 19 6.85 -8.66 -1.52
N PRO A 20 7.34 -7.45 -1.24
CA PRO A 20 7.21 -6.87 0.08
C PRO A 20 5.74 -6.58 0.34
N ALA A 21 5.07 -7.37 1.18
CA ALA A 21 3.68 -7.12 1.52
C ALA A 21 3.57 -5.87 2.41
N TRP A 22 2.91 -4.83 1.91
CA TRP A 22 2.79 -3.53 2.59
C TRP A 22 1.39 -3.19 3.11
N GLY A 23 0.38 -4.04 2.85
CA GLY A 23 -1.01 -3.80 3.27
C GLY A 23 -1.87 -3.11 2.21
N ASN A 24 -3.15 -2.90 2.51
CA ASN A 24 -4.11 -2.28 1.61
C ASN A 24 -3.92 -0.74 1.56
N HIS A 25 -4.71 -0.05 0.77
CA HIS A 25 -4.74 1.42 0.72
C HIS A 25 -5.03 2.10 2.07
N ALA A 26 -4.61 3.36 2.21
CA ALA A 26 -4.79 4.16 3.42
C ALA A 26 -6.25 4.20 3.90
N GLY A 27 -7.20 4.31 2.96
CA GLY A 27 -8.64 4.23 3.23
C GLY A 27 -9.07 2.93 3.93
N ASP A 28 -8.57 1.78 3.50
CA ASP A 28 -8.91 0.49 4.11
C ASP A 28 -8.27 0.34 5.49
N ASN A 29 -7.05 0.86 5.66
CA ASN A 29 -6.40 0.92 6.97
C ASN A 29 -7.16 1.83 7.94
N LEU A 30 -7.62 2.99 7.48
CA LEU A 30 -8.48 3.88 8.27
C LEU A 30 -9.78 3.17 8.64
N ALA A 31 -10.40 2.43 7.71
CA ALA A 31 -11.61 1.68 7.98
C ALA A 31 -11.38 0.55 9.01
N LEU A 32 -10.22 -0.10 8.97
CA LEU A 32 -9.84 -1.11 9.95
C LEU A 32 -9.66 -0.51 11.36
N ILE A 33 -9.06 0.69 11.46
CA ILE A 33 -8.78 1.35 12.74
C ILE A 33 -10.05 2.02 13.31
N ARG A 34 -10.80 2.73 12.48
CA ARG A 34 -11.95 3.56 12.87
C ARG A 34 -13.27 2.80 12.85
N GLY A 35 -13.36 1.76 12.03
CA GLY A 35 -14.61 1.11 11.64
C GLY A 35 -15.20 1.76 10.38
N SER A 36 -15.64 0.95 9.41
CA SER A 36 -16.10 1.44 8.11
C SER A 36 -17.28 2.41 8.22
N GLN A 37 -18.27 2.12 9.08
CA GLN A 37 -19.44 3.00 9.25
C GLN A 37 -19.05 4.36 9.83
N GLU A 38 -18.23 4.37 10.89
CA GLU A 38 -17.76 5.58 11.52
C GLU A 38 -16.93 6.42 10.54
N LEU A 39 -16.04 5.77 9.76
CA LEU A 39 -15.29 6.45 8.72
C LEU A 39 -16.21 7.10 7.67
N MET A 40 -17.31 6.48 7.28
CA MET A 40 -18.26 7.08 6.33
C MET A 40 -18.98 8.30 6.94
N LEU A 41 -19.35 8.24 8.22
CA LEU A 41 -19.91 9.39 8.94
C LEU A 41 -18.91 10.53 9.03
N ASP A 42 -17.66 10.19 9.30
CA ASP A 42 -16.57 11.14 9.39
C ASP A 42 -16.28 11.81 8.03
N ILE A 43 -16.27 11.06 6.93
CA ILE A 43 -16.17 11.60 5.56
C ILE A 43 -17.30 12.56 5.24
N ALA A 44 -18.52 12.27 5.70
CA ALA A 44 -19.68 13.12 5.49
C ALA A 44 -19.67 14.38 6.37
N GLY A 45 -19.08 14.31 7.57
CA GLY A 45 -19.08 15.38 8.55
C GLY A 45 -17.89 16.33 8.45
N ASP A 46 -16.68 15.78 8.26
CA ASP A 46 -15.43 16.53 8.20
C ASP A 46 -14.42 15.79 7.28
N PRO A 47 -14.54 15.96 5.95
CA PRO A 47 -13.68 15.27 4.99
C PRO A 47 -12.20 15.69 5.07
N GLU A 48 -11.91 16.90 5.56
CA GLU A 48 -10.53 17.41 5.63
C GLU A 48 -9.70 16.62 6.64
N TRP A 49 -10.23 16.32 7.82
CA TRP A 49 -9.47 15.50 8.79
C TRP A 49 -9.19 14.10 8.23
N VAL A 50 -10.14 13.53 7.47
CA VAL A 50 -9.97 12.22 6.82
C VAL A 50 -8.85 12.26 5.79
N LEU A 51 -8.78 13.31 4.97
CA LEU A 51 -7.69 13.51 4.01
C LEU A 51 -6.33 13.56 4.72
N GLN A 52 -6.22 14.34 5.81
CA GLN A 52 -4.97 14.44 6.56
C GLN A 52 -4.58 13.09 7.20
N ALA A 53 -5.55 12.35 7.73
CA ALA A 53 -5.32 11.01 8.24
C ALA A 53 -4.88 10.03 7.13
N ALA A 54 -5.51 10.10 5.95
CA ALA A 54 -5.15 9.28 4.80
C ALA A 54 -3.72 9.56 4.33
N LYS A 55 -3.33 10.84 4.23
CA LYS A 55 -1.95 11.25 3.93
C LYS A 55 -0.96 10.67 4.94
N ARG A 56 -1.24 10.80 6.23
CA ARG A 56 -0.36 10.27 7.28
C ARG A 56 -0.20 8.75 7.21
N VAL A 57 -1.29 8.03 6.93
CA VAL A 57 -1.23 6.57 6.77
C VAL A 57 -0.45 6.21 5.51
N SER A 58 -0.66 6.90 4.39
CA SER A 58 0.11 6.69 3.16
C SER A 58 1.61 6.90 3.37
N ASP A 59 2.03 7.95 4.09
CA ASP A 59 3.46 8.16 4.42
C ASP A 59 4.06 6.95 5.14
N ILE A 60 3.34 6.39 6.11
CA ILE A 60 3.77 5.21 6.87
C ILE A 60 3.84 3.97 5.96
N LEU A 61 2.87 3.79 5.06
CA LEU A 61 2.86 2.68 4.10
C LEU A 61 4.03 2.77 3.12
N ILE A 62 4.36 3.98 2.65
CA ILE A 62 5.51 4.24 1.79
C ILE A 62 6.80 3.94 2.54
N GLU A 63 6.99 4.49 3.75
CA GLU A 63 8.18 4.20 4.58
C GLU A 63 8.35 2.70 4.81
N MET A 64 7.27 1.99 5.15
CA MET A 64 7.32 0.55 5.33
C MET A 64 7.64 -0.20 4.03
N HIS A 65 7.07 0.22 2.89
CA HIS A 65 7.36 -0.38 1.60
C HIS A 65 8.84 -0.23 1.23
N GLU A 66 9.42 0.96 1.44
CA GLU A 66 10.85 1.23 1.20
C GLU A 66 11.74 0.30 2.04
N GLU A 67 11.43 0.15 3.33
CA GLU A 67 12.18 -0.74 4.21
C GLU A 67 12.12 -2.20 3.76
N LEU A 68 10.93 -2.69 3.38
CA LEU A 68 10.76 -4.07 2.94
C LEU A 68 11.37 -4.31 1.55
N TRP A 69 11.31 -3.31 0.67
CA TRP A 69 11.95 -3.35 -0.64
C TRP A 69 13.48 -3.47 -0.52
N ALA A 70 14.11 -2.70 0.39
CA ALA A 70 15.55 -2.80 0.65
C ALA A 70 15.99 -4.20 1.12
N MET A 71 15.07 -5.02 1.65
CA MET A 71 15.35 -6.39 2.10
C MET A 71 15.09 -7.48 1.04
N ALA A 72 14.38 -7.15 -0.05
CA ALA A 72 13.89 -8.14 -1.02
C ALA A 72 14.07 -7.73 -2.50
N GLY A 73 14.67 -6.56 -2.75
CA GLY A 73 14.88 -6.03 -4.09
C GLY A 73 15.90 -6.83 -4.92
N PRO A 74 16.12 -6.41 -6.19
CA PRO A 74 17.07 -7.02 -7.12
C PRO A 74 18.48 -7.17 -6.56
N GLU A 75 18.94 -6.20 -5.78
CA GLU A 75 20.27 -6.17 -5.18
C GLU A 75 20.47 -7.29 -4.15
N VAL A 76 19.37 -7.76 -3.55
CA VAL A 76 19.38 -8.84 -2.55
C VAL A 76 19.09 -10.20 -3.18
N THR A 77 18.12 -10.25 -4.10
CA THR A 77 17.61 -11.51 -4.67
C THR A 77 18.31 -11.93 -5.97
N GLY A 78 18.97 -11.00 -6.66
CA GLY A 78 19.60 -11.21 -7.97
C GLY A 78 18.59 -11.29 -9.13
N LEU A 79 17.31 -11.02 -8.89
CA LEU A 79 16.26 -11.02 -9.91
C LEU A 79 16.03 -9.60 -10.44
N GLU A 80 16.05 -9.44 -11.76
CA GLU A 80 15.75 -8.16 -12.39
C GLU A 80 14.26 -7.80 -12.26
N GLY A 81 14.01 -6.57 -11.81
CA GLY A 81 12.67 -6.00 -11.70
C GLY A 81 11.89 -6.44 -10.46
N SER A 82 10.57 -6.26 -10.51
CA SER A 82 9.63 -6.62 -9.45
C SER A 82 8.34 -7.20 -10.01
N ALA A 83 7.59 -7.89 -9.16
CA ALA A 83 6.21 -8.27 -9.43
C ALA A 83 5.29 -7.80 -8.30
N ASN A 84 4.09 -7.37 -8.64
CA ASN A 84 3.04 -7.00 -7.69
C ASN A 84 1.99 -8.12 -7.52
N TYR A 85 1.03 -7.92 -6.61
CA TYR A 85 0.02 -8.94 -6.30
C TYR A 85 -0.93 -9.23 -7.48
N CYS A 86 -1.03 -8.30 -8.44
CA CYS A 86 -1.75 -8.49 -9.69
C CYS A 86 -0.98 -9.35 -10.72
N SER A 87 0.15 -9.95 -10.33
CA SER A 87 1.04 -10.72 -11.21
C SER A 87 1.59 -9.90 -12.39
N LEU A 88 1.71 -8.58 -12.22
CA LEU A 88 2.32 -7.69 -13.20
C LEU A 88 3.81 -7.52 -12.88
N TRP A 89 4.66 -7.77 -13.88
CA TRP A 89 6.09 -7.52 -13.78
C TRP A 89 6.44 -6.12 -14.31
N SER A 90 7.48 -5.52 -13.73
CA SER A 90 8.10 -4.28 -14.21
C SER A 90 9.61 -4.34 -14.03
N PRO A 91 10.39 -3.70 -14.90
CA PRO A 91 11.84 -3.58 -14.72
C PRO A 91 12.20 -2.74 -13.47
N GLY A 92 11.26 -1.94 -12.97
CA GLY A 92 11.41 -1.16 -11.74
C GLY A 92 10.58 -1.72 -10.60
N ARG A 93 10.64 -1.01 -9.47
CA ARG A 93 9.75 -1.25 -8.34
C ARG A 93 8.31 -0.96 -8.73
N THR A 94 7.41 -1.83 -8.31
CA THR A 94 5.97 -1.64 -8.47
C THR A 94 5.28 -1.76 -7.13
N MET A 95 4.32 -0.87 -6.91
CA MET A 95 3.38 -0.95 -5.81
C MET A 95 1.98 -1.13 -6.41
N GLY A 96 1.31 -2.21 -6.04
CA GLY A 96 -0.11 -2.40 -6.36
C GLY A 96 -0.96 -1.63 -5.35
N PHE A 97 -2.08 -1.08 -5.81
CA PHE A 97 -3.02 -0.42 -4.91
C PHE A 97 -4.41 -1.02 -5.10
N ASP A 98 -5.04 -1.32 -3.97
CA ASP A 98 -6.43 -1.72 -3.80
C ASP A 98 -7.11 -0.79 -2.82
N CYS A 99 -8.38 -0.45 -2.98
CA CYS A 99 -9.10 0.35 -1.99
C CYS A 99 -10.53 -0.16 -1.90
N ASP A 100 -10.80 -1.05 -0.97
CA ASP A 100 -12.10 -1.69 -0.79
C ASP A 100 -13.19 -0.67 -0.43
N ILE A 101 -12.85 0.35 0.38
CA ILE A 101 -13.81 1.40 0.73
C ILE A 101 -14.21 2.29 -0.45
N SER A 102 -13.50 2.24 -1.58
CA SER A 102 -13.87 3.01 -2.77
C SER A 102 -15.30 2.70 -3.26
N CYS A 103 -15.78 1.47 -3.03
CA CYS A 103 -17.15 1.08 -3.36
C CYS A 103 -18.23 1.81 -2.54
N CYS A 104 -17.86 2.41 -1.40
CA CYS A 104 -18.76 3.18 -0.54
C CYS A 104 -18.78 4.68 -0.88
N LEU A 105 -17.93 5.13 -1.80
CA LEU A 105 -17.70 6.54 -2.08
C LEU A 105 -18.20 6.90 -3.48
N SER A 106 -18.61 8.16 -3.65
CA SER A 106 -18.73 8.70 -5.00
C SER A 106 -17.33 8.86 -5.63
N PRO A 107 -17.22 8.83 -6.97
CA PRO A 107 -15.93 9.03 -7.64
C PRO A 107 -15.22 10.31 -7.20
N LYS A 108 -15.98 11.41 -7.05
CA LYS A 108 -15.46 12.70 -6.58
C LYS A 108 -14.85 12.62 -5.18
N GLN A 109 -15.52 11.96 -4.23
CA GLN A 109 -14.99 11.81 -2.87
C GLN A 109 -13.69 10.99 -2.87
N PHE A 110 -13.61 9.94 -3.69
CA PHE A 110 -12.38 9.17 -3.83
C PHE A 110 -11.24 10.03 -4.40
N GLU A 111 -11.51 10.77 -5.48
CA GLU A 111 -10.55 11.67 -6.12
C GLU A 111 -10.04 12.77 -5.17
N GLU A 112 -10.87 13.27 -4.26
CA GLU A 112 -10.50 14.33 -3.32
C GLU A 112 -9.76 13.79 -2.09
N LEU A 113 -10.11 12.60 -1.59
CA LEU A 113 -9.64 12.11 -0.29
C LEU A 113 -8.53 11.07 -0.38
N PHE A 114 -8.60 10.20 -1.38
CA PHE A 114 -7.87 8.95 -1.41
C PHE A 114 -6.96 8.82 -2.64
N LEU A 115 -7.24 9.53 -3.73
CA LEU A 115 -6.31 9.63 -4.85
C LEU A 115 -5.06 10.48 -4.57
N PRO A 116 -5.12 11.65 -3.90
CA PRO A 116 -3.94 12.50 -3.73
C PRO A 116 -2.77 11.79 -3.00
N PRO A 117 -3.00 11.05 -1.91
CA PRO A 117 -1.94 10.27 -1.25
C PRO A 117 -1.30 9.15 -2.10
N LEU A 118 -1.78 8.90 -3.33
CA LEU A 118 -1.23 7.92 -4.27
C LEU A 118 -0.32 8.51 -5.33
N ILE A 119 -0.50 9.80 -5.64
CA ILE A 119 0.13 10.46 -6.79
C ILE A 119 1.02 11.63 -6.39
N GLU A 120 0.89 12.13 -5.16
CA GLU A 120 1.71 13.17 -4.54
C GLU A 120 2.91 12.56 -3.81
#